data_AF-A0A4C1TPI1-F1
#
_entry.id   AF-A0A4C1TPI1-F1
#
_cell.length_a   1.000
_cell.length_b   1.000
_cell.length_c   1.000
_cell.angle_alpha   90.00
_cell.angle_beta   90.00
_cell.angle_gamma   90.00
#
_symmetry.space_group_name_H-M   'P 1'
#
loop_
_entity.id
_entity.type
_entity.pdbx_description
1 polymer ?
#
loop_
_entity_poly.entity_id
_entity_poly.type
_entity_poly.pdbx_seq_one_letter_code
_entity_poly.pdbx_strand_id
1 'polypeptide(L)'
;MDADSSESEVQSSRLGTPPRKARKRHYEQKYSKLWEKDKEFASWLQESTKGEEYFIVNHVGDLKKLIVNVCSDCEIAKEITFEKTKAQAIVTNVTGKLSHTELVKTLQTEKFSLIVDESTDKSTTKHLALIARTAVDFNVEDQFLCLIPIVDGTATALHNACKEYFDKENIPYKENMIGFAADGANTMFGSHHSLSTLFANEIPHLFMMKCICHSFHLCASYACKTLPRGVEDFARDVYNYIQNSPKRLGDYQQFQSFLDIKPHKLLHPAQTRWLSLLPVVKRL
;
A
#
# COMPACT_ATOMS: atom_id res chain seq x y z
N MET A 1 69.19 4.24 48.11
CA MET A 1 69.36 5.50 47.37
C MET A 1 68.63 5.31 46.05
N ASP A 2 67.36 5.74 46.07
CA ASP A 2 66.64 6.46 45.02
C ASP A 2 66.62 5.83 43.61
N ALA A 3 65.47 5.27 43.22
CA ALA A 3 64.37 5.93 42.47
C ALA A 3 64.50 5.57 40.98
N ASP A 4 63.82 4.51 40.54
CA ASP A 4 62.47 4.55 39.94
C ASP A 4 62.46 5.20 38.55
N SER A 5 62.38 4.36 37.53
CA SER A 5 62.01 4.73 36.15
C SER A 5 61.48 3.46 35.47
N SER A 6 60.21 3.19 35.71
CA SER A 6 59.43 2.18 35.00
C SER A 6 59.12 2.66 33.57
N GLU A 7 59.84 2.14 32.57
CA GLU A 7 59.39 2.17 31.18
C GLU A 7 58.38 1.05 30.94
N SER A 8 57.12 1.44 30.75
CA SER A 8 56.01 0.56 30.42
C SER A 8 56.08 0.10 28.97
N GLU A 9 56.19 -1.22 28.77
CA GLU A 9 56.01 -1.89 27.48
C GLU A 9 54.62 -1.62 26.89
N VAL A 10 54.57 -0.93 25.76
CA VAL A 10 53.35 -0.78 24.95
C VAL A 10 53.13 -2.07 24.16
N GLN A 11 52.39 -3.02 24.76
CA GLN A 11 51.87 -4.18 24.03
C GLN A 11 50.78 -3.74 23.04
N SER A 12 51.13 -3.81 21.75
CA SER A 12 50.21 -3.67 20.62
C SER A 12 49.19 -4.82 20.61
N SER A 13 48.03 -4.61 21.24
CA SER A 13 46.90 -5.51 21.14
C SER A 13 46.21 -5.34 19.79
N ARG A 14 46.31 -6.37 18.94
CA ARG A 14 45.60 -6.46 17.66
C ARG A 14 44.09 -6.32 17.89
N LEU A 15 43.51 -5.22 17.43
CA LEU A 15 42.06 -5.04 17.33
C LEU A 15 41.49 -6.11 16.39
N GLY A 16 40.81 -7.10 16.98
CA GLY A 16 40.04 -8.09 16.24
C GLY A 16 38.94 -7.40 15.44
N THR A 17 38.84 -7.74 14.17
CA THR A 17 37.80 -7.26 13.25
C THR A 17 36.42 -7.58 13.85
N PRO A 18 35.46 -6.63 13.90
CA PRO A 18 34.14 -6.91 14.43
C PRO A 18 33.45 -8.01 13.61
N PRO A 19 32.66 -8.90 14.23
CA PRO A 19 31.90 -9.90 13.50
C PRO A 19 30.99 -9.20 12.49
N ARG A 20 31.08 -9.60 11.21
CA ARG A 20 30.18 -9.12 10.16
C ARG A 20 28.74 -9.30 10.63
N LYS A 21 27.99 -8.20 10.75
CA LYS A 21 26.54 -8.24 11.02
C LYS A 21 25.89 -9.23 10.05
N ALA A 22 25.20 -10.24 10.58
CA ALA A 22 24.45 -11.19 9.77
C ALA A 22 23.52 -10.39 8.84
N ARG A 23 23.69 -10.61 7.54
CA ARG A 23 22.86 -9.98 6.51
C ARG A 23 21.41 -10.36 6.83
N LYS A 24 20.54 -9.37 7.08
CA LYS A 24 19.09 -9.63 7.23
C LYS A 24 18.66 -10.37 5.96
N ARG A 25 18.21 -11.63 6.11
CA ARG A 25 17.61 -12.38 5.01
C ARG A 25 16.39 -11.58 4.56
N HIS A 26 16.39 -11.17 3.30
CA HIS A 26 15.22 -10.56 2.70
C HIS A 26 14.12 -11.63 2.70
N TYR A 27 13.07 -11.45 3.50
CA TYR A 27 11.92 -12.34 3.45
C TYR A 27 11.14 -11.96 2.19
N GLU A 28 11.31 -12.73 1.13
CA GLU A 28 10.37 -12.71 0.00
C GLU A 28 9.32 -13.77 0.31
N GLN A 29 8.10 -13.33 0.61
CA GLN A 29 6.96 -14.23 0.70
C GLN A 29 6.68 -14.77 -0.71
N LYS A 30 7.24 -15.95 -1.01
CA LYS A 30 7.00 -16.66 -2.26
C LYS A 30 6.01 -17.77 -1.99
N TYR A 31 4.94 -17.77 -2.78
CA TYR A 31 4.04 -18.92 -2.84
C TYR A 31 4.87 -20.19 -3.11
N SER A 32 4.61 -21.24 -2.34
CA SER A 32 5.31 -22.52 -2.46
C SER A 32 4.36 -23.56 -3.00
N LYS A 33 4.72 -24.20 -4.13
CA LYS A 33 3.97 -25.35 -4.68
C LYS A 33 3.88 -26.54 -3.70
N LEU A 34 4.74 -26.56 -2.67
CA LEU A 34 4.65 -27.55 -1.60
C LEU A 34 3.43 -27.33 -0.71
N TRP A 35 2.94 -26.10 -0.58
CA TRP A 35 1.73 -25.78 0.20
C TRP A 35 0.48 -26.39 -0.43
N GLU A 36 0.43 -26.55 -1.75
CA GLU A 36 -0.66 -27.27 -2.43
C GLU A 36 -0.77 -28.74 -2.01
N LYS A 37 0.32 -29.32 -1.48
CA LYS A 37 0.37 -30.70 -0.98
C LYS A 37 0.30 -30.79 0.54
N ASP A 38 0.39 -29.65 1.22
CA ASP A 38 0.30 -29.57 2.66
C ASP A 38 -1.17 -29.70 3.08
N LYS A 39 -1.45 -30.58 4.05
CA LYS A 39 -2.82 -30.81 4.53
C LYS A 39 -3.49 -29.54 5.05
N GLU A 40 -2.72 -28.57 5.53
CA GLU A 40 -3.21 -27.30 6.05
C GLU A 40 -3.74 -26.35 4.95
N PHE A 41 -3.07 -26.33 3.80
CA PHE A 41 -3.31 -25.34 2.73
C PHE A 41 -3.95 -25.94 1.47
N ALA A 42 -3.75 -27.23 1.20
CA ALA A 42 -4.18 -27.92 -0.02
C ALA A 42 -5.69 -27.82 -0.30
N SER A 43 -6.51 -27.64 0.73
CA SER A 43 -7.96 -27.61 0.57
C SER A 43 -8.46 -26.28 -0.03
N TRP A 44 -7.75 -25.18 0.15
CA TRP A 44 -8.22 -23.82 -0.15
C TRP A 44 -7.22 -22.96 -0.95
N LEU A 45 -5.99 -23.41 -1.15
CA LEU A 45 -4.95 -22.70 -1.88
C LEU A 45 -4.80 -23.25 -3.30
N GLN A 46 -4.87 -22.38 -4.32
CA GLN A 46 -4.72 -22.76 -5.74
C GLN A 46 -3.64 -21.95 -6.46
N GLU A 47 -2.95 -22.57 -7.44
CA GLU A 47 -1.94 -21.89 -8.27
C GLU A 47 -2.57 -20.77 -9.11
N SER A 48 -1.90 -19.61 -9.20
CA SER A 48 -2.36 -18.52 -10.06
C SER A 48 -1.85 -18.68 -11.49
N THR A 49 -2.71 -18.36 -12.44
CA THR A 49 -2.32 -18.16 -13.85
C THR A 49 -1.41 -16.94 -14.05
N LYS A 50 -1.19 -16.11 -13.02
CA LYS A 50 -0.33 -14.92 -13.06
C LYS A 50 1.14 -15.18 -12.68
N GLY A 51 1.50 -16.43 -12.36
CA GLY A 51 2.88 -16.85 -12.04
C GLY A 51 3.06 -17.30 -10.58
N GLU A 52 4.27 -17.81 -10.27
CA GLU A 52 4.60 -18.52 -9.03
C GLU A 52 4.65 -17.64 -7.77
N GLU A 53 4.40 -16.34 -7.88
CA GLU A 53 4.32 -15.42 -6.74
C GLU A 53 2.88 -15.19 -6.27
N TYR A 54 1.89 -15.63 -7.06
CA TYR A 54 0.48 -15.37 -6.82
C TYR A 54 -0.28 -16.68 -6.63
N PHE A 55 -1.30 -16.65 -5.77
CA PHE A 55 -2.24 -17.76 -5.58
C PHE A 55 -3.67 -17.27 -5.75
N ILE A 56 -4.57 -18.17 -6.12
CA ILE A 56 -6.00 -17.89 -6.24
C ILE A 56 -6.68 -18.33 -4.95
N VAL A 57 -7.50 -17.43 -4.42
CA VAL A 57 -8.46 -17.72 -3.36
C VAL A 57 -9.83 -17.33 -3.89
N ASN A 58 -10.72 -18.31 -4.03
CA ASN A 58 -12.15 -18.09 -4.15
C ASN A 58 -12.68 -17.65 -2.77
N HIS A 59 -12.76 -16.33 -2.57
CA HIS A 59 -13.10 -15.68 -1.30
C HIS A 59 -14.27 -16.29 -0.50
N VAL A 60 -15.22 -16.97 -1.14
CA VAL A 60 -16.37 -17.55 -0.45
C VAL A 60 -16.15 -19.02 -0.16
N GLY A 61 -15.79 -19.81 -1.18
CA GLY A 61 -15.57 -21.24 -1.04
C GLY A 61 -14.37 -21.57 -0.17
N ASP A 62 -13.31 -20.78 -0.30
CA ASP A 62 -12.06 -20.98 0.41
C ASP A 62 -12.11 -20.38 1.82
N LEU A 63 -12.89 -19.32 2.06
CA LEU A 63 -13.14 -18.82 3.41
C LEU A 63 -13.87 -19.85 4.27
N LYS A 64 -14.85 -20.57 3.72
CA LYS A 64 -15.50 -21.68 4.42
C LYS A 64 -14.48 -22.74 4.85
N LYS A 65 -13.68 -23.22 3.90
CA LYS A 65 -12.68 -24.25 4.16
C LYS A 65 -11.61 -23.77 5.14
N LEU A 66 -11.22 -22.51 5.04
CA LEU A 66 -10.29 -21.86 5.97
C LEU A 66 -10.86 -21.84 7.40
N ILE A 67 -12.12 -21.40 7.58
CA ILE A 67 -12.76 -21.38 8.91
C ILE A 67 -12.81 -22.79 9.51
N VAL A 68 -13.15 -23.81 8.72
CA VAL A 68 -13.15 -25.21 9.18
C VAL A 68 -11.75 -25.70 9.54
N ASN A 69 -10.72 -25.31 8.78
CA ASN A 69 -9.34 -25.71 9.06
C ASN A 69 -8.76 -25.00 10.29
N VAL A 70 -8.98 -23.69 10.43
CA VAL A 70 -8.49 -22.88 11.56
C VAL A 70 -9.21 -23.25 12.85
N CYS A 71 -10.52 -23.50 12.78
CA CYS A 71 -11.36 -23.85 13.92
C CYS A 71 -11.79 -25.33 13.86
N SER A 72 -10.84 -26.23 13.63
CA SER A 72 -11.11 -27.67 13.39
C SER A 72 -11.73 -28.40 14.60
N ASP A 73 -11.60 -27.84 15.79
CA ASP A 73 -12.17 -28.28 17.05
C ASP A 73 -13.60 -27.74 17.29
N CYS A 74 -14.06 -26.78 16.49
CA CYS A 74 -15.36 -26.15 16.66
C CYS A 74 -16.45 -26.83 15.81
N GLU A 75 -17.40 -27.51 16.46
CA GLU A 75 -18.54 -28.15 15.78
C GLU A 75 -19.41 -27.16 14.98
N ILE A 76 -19.55 -25.93 15.48
CA ILE A 76 -20.27 -24.86 14.78
C ILE A 76 -19.56 -24.47 13.47
N ALA A 77 -18.22 -24.47 13.47
CA ALA A 77 -17.42 -24.16 12.28
C ALA A 77 -17.57 -25.25 11.21
N LYS A 78 -17.69 -26.52 11.61
CA LYS A 78 -17.91 -27.66 10.69
C LYS A 78 -19.28 -27.60 10.00
N GLU A 79 -20.30 -27.10 10.71
CA GLU A 79 -21.66 -26.95 10.19
C GLU A 79 -21.89 -25.64 9.42
N ILE A 80 -20.92 -24.73 9.41
CA ILE A 80 -21.05 -23.44 8.75
C ILE A 80 -21.27 -23.64 7.24
N THR A 81 -22.42 -23.15 6.77
CA THR A 81 -22.78 -23.13 5.35
C THR A 81 -23.16 -21.71 4.95
N PHE A 82 -22.45 -21.18 3.96
CA PHE A 82 -22.79 -19.92 3.33
C PHE A 82 -22.32 -19.91 1.88
N GLU A 83 -23.17 -19.36 1.01
CA GLU A 83 -22.81 -19.01 -0.34
C GLU A 83 -22.45 -17.51 -0.42
N LYS A 84 -22.15 -17.03 -1.63
CA LYS A 84 -21.59 -15.69 -1.85
C LYS A 84 -22.41 -14.58 -1.19
N THR A 85 -23.73 -14.61 -1.33
CA THR A 85 -24.62 -13.59 -0.77
C THR A 85 -24.59 -13.59 0.76
N LYS A 86 -24.57 -14.78 1.39
CA LYS A 86 -24.52 -14.90 2.85
C LYS A 86 -23.14 -14.52 3.39
N ALA A 87 -22.05 -14.92 2.72
CA ALA A 87 -20.70 -14.49 3.06
C ALA A 87 -20.55 -12.96 3.00
N GLN A 88 -21.03 -12.35 1.92
CA GLN A 88 -21.05 -10.90 1.77
C GLN A 88 -21.86 -10.24 2.89
N ALA A 89 -23.06 -10.76 3.20
CA ALA A 89 -23.88 -10.22 4.27
C ALA A 89 -23.19 -10.31 5.64
N ILE A 90 -22.49 -11.41 5.94
CA ILE A 90 -21.71 -11.56 7.17
C ILE A 90 -20.57 -10.54 7.21
N VAL A 91 -19.79 -10.43 6.13
CA VAL A 91 -18.65 -9.50 6.08
C VAL A 91 -19.11 -8.05 6.20
N THR A 92 -20.14 -7.65 5.47
CA THR A 92 -20.59 -6.26 5.43
C THR A 92 -21.38 -5.89 6.68
N ASN A 93 -22.34 -6.72 7.11
CA ASN A 93 -23.30 -6.34 8.13
C ASN A 93 -22.92 -6.80 9.54
N VAL A 94 -21.98 -7.75 9.68
CA VAL A 94 -21.55 -8.28 10.97
C VAL A 94 -20.12 -7.87 11.27
N THR A 95 -19.12 -8.47 10.59
CA THR A 95 -17.72 -8.25 10.95
C THR A 95 -17.24 -6.85 10.61
N GLY A 96 -17.59 -6.33 9.43
CA GLY A 96 -17.27 -4.97 9.00
C GLY A 96 -17.93 -3.93 9.88
N LYS A 97 -19.22 -4.14 10.24
CA LYS A 97 -19.95 -3.25 11.15
C LYS A 97 -19.38 -3.27 12.56
N LEU A 98 -19.03 -4.45 13.09
CA LEU A 98 -18.41 -4.59 14.41
C LEU A 98 -17.04 -3.89 14.43
N SER A 99 -16.17 -4.21 13.47
CA SER A 99 -14.83 -3.63 13.35
C SER A 99 -14.88 -2.10 13.22
N HIS A 100 -15.82 -1.58 12.41
CA HIS A 100 -16.06 -0.13 12.31
C HIS A 100 -16.50 0.48 13.64
N THR A 101 -17.44 -0.16 14.35
CA THR A 101 -17.92 0.32 15.65
C THR A 101 -16.82 0.31 16.71
N GLU A 102 -16.00 -0.73 16.74
CA GLU A 102 -14.85 -0.84 17.64
C GLU A 102 -13.81 0.23 17.33
N LEU A 103 -13.47 0.40 16.05
CA LEU A 103 -12.55 1.46 15.62
C LEU A 103 -13.06 2.84 16.04
N VAL A 104 -14.32 3.18 15.78
CA VAL A 104 -14.90 4.47 16.19
C VAL A 104 -14.78 4.68 17.70
N LYS A 105 -15.08 3.66 18.52
CA LYS A 105 -14.88 3.75 19.98
C LYS A 105 -13.42 3.99 20.35
N THR A 106 -12.48 3.32 19.70
CA THR A 106 -11.05 3.57 19.90
C THR A 106 -10.68 5.00 19.54
N LEU A 107 -11.17 5.57 18.43
CA LEU A 107 -10.89 6.95 18.05
C LEU A 107 -11.53 7.99 19.00
N GLN A 108 -12.59 7.60 19.71
CA GLN A 108 -13.23 8.44 20.73
C GLN A 108 -12.38 8.57 22.00
N THR A 109 -11.59 7.56 22.36
CA THR A 109 -10.82 7.55 23.62
C THR A 109 -9.32 7.69 23.43
N GLU A 110 -8.78 7.14 22.34
CA GLU A 110 -7.35 7.03 22.09
C GLU A 110 -6.83 8.07 21.10
N LYS A 111 -5.51 8.29 21.12
CA LYS A 111 -4.83 9.12 20.13
C LYS A 111 -4.69 8.38 18.80
N PHE A 112 -4.86 9.10 17.70
CA PHE A 112 -4.75 8.53 16.36
C PHE A 112 -4.14 9.52 15.37
N SER A 113 -3.70 9.01 14.22
CA SER A 113 -3.37 9.82 13.04
C SER A 113 -4.34 9.52 11.92
N LEU A 114 -4.72 10.54 11.15
CA LEU A 114 -5.58 10.39 9.98
C LEU A 114 -4.74 10.31 8.72
N ILE A 115 -5.00 9.33 7.88
CA ILE A 115 -4.45 9.21 6.53
C ILE A 115 -5.60 9.38 5.54
N VAL A 116 -5.44 10.29 4.58
CA VAL A 116 -6.48 10.65 3.62
C VAL A 116 -5.98 10.50 2.19
N ASP A 117 -6.79 9.87 1.34
CA ASP A 117 -6.52 9.74 -0.10
C ASP A 117 -7.77 10.03 -0.94
N GLU A 118 -7.59 10.63 -2.11
CA GLU A 118 -8.67 10.88 -3.07
C GLU A 118 -8.60 9.85 -4.20
N SER A 119 -9.73 9.23 -4.52
CA SER A 119 -9.82 8.30 -5.64
C SER A 119 -11.12 8.47 -6.41
N THR A 120 -11.12 8.15 -7.70
CA THR A 120 -12.30 8.18 -8.56
C THR A 120 -12.72 6.77 -8.90
N ASP A 121 -13.98 6.43 -8.62
CA ASP A 121 -14.52 5.11 -8.94
C ASP A 121 -14.90 4.96 -10.43
N LYS A 122 -15.35 3.76 -10.80
CA LYS A 122 -15.75 3.44 -12.18
C LYS A 122 -17.00 4.21 -12.63
N SER A 123 -17.84 4.65 -11.69
CA SER A 123 -19.00 5.50 -11.96
C SER A 123 -18.64 6.99 -12.03
N THR A 124 -17.36 7.33 -12.06
CA THR A 124 -16.83 8.70 -12.09
C THR A 124 -17.14 9.52 -10.84
N THR A 125 -17.54 8.87 -9.76
CA THR A 125 -17.72 9.49 -8.45
C THR A 125 -16.36 9.59 -7.77
N LYS A 126 -16.00 10.79 -7.30
CA LYS A 126 -14.84 10.98 -6.46
C LYS A 126 -15.17 10.54 -5.04
N HIS A 127 -14.20 9.94 -4.38
CA HIS A 127 -14.30 9.47 -3.01
C HIS A 127 -13.09 9.91 -2.21
N LEU A 128 -13.35 10.30 -0.96
CA LEU A 128 -12.34 10.55 0.04
C LEU A 128 -12.22 9.32 0.93
N ALA A 129 -11.11 8.61 0.84
CA ALA A 129 -10.81 7.47 1.70
C ALA A 129 -10.17 7.96 2.99
N LEU A 130 -10.75 7.61 4.12
CA LEU A 130 -10.20 7.88 5.45
C LEU A 130 -9.66 6.58 6.05
N ILE A 131 -8.41 6.62 6.47
CA ILE A 131 -7.75 5.54 7.21
C ILE A 131 -7.28 6.12 8.53
N ALA A 132 -7.56 5.43 9.64
CA ALA A 132 -7.06 5.80 10.95
C ALA A 132 -5.85 4.92 11.30
N ARG A 133 -4.77 5.57 11.70
CA ARG A 133 -3.62 4.92 12.32
C ARG A 133 -3.72 5.05 13.83
N THR A 134 -3.87 3.94 14.53
CA THR A 134 -3.93 3.87 15.99
C THR A 134 -2.67 3.22 16.55
N ALA A 135 -2.39 3.46 17.83
CA ALA A 135 -1.26 2.87 18.55
C ALA A 135 -1.73 2.38 19.93
N VAL A 136 -2.50 1.30 19.96
CA VAL A 136 -3.07 0.71 21.19
C VAL A 136 -2.12 -0.38 21.67
N ASP A 137 -1.74 -0.36 22.95
CA ASP A 137 -0.82 -1.34 23.56
C ASP A 137 0.50 -1.51 22.78
N PHE A 138 1.05 -0.40 22.27
CA PHE A 138 2.24 -0.37 21.41
C PHE A 138 2.11 -1.09 20.06
N ASN A 139 0.91 -1.53 19.69
CA ASN A 139 0.61 -2.07 18.38
C ASN A 139 0.10 -0.95 17.47
N VAL A 140 0.85 -0.68 16.41
CA VAL A 140 0.46 0.31 15.40
C VAL A 140 -0.30 -0.37 14.29
N GLU A 141 -1.54 0.05 14.07
CA GLU A 141 -2.41 -0.52 13.05
C GLU A 141 -2.99 0.59 12.18
N ASP A 142 -3.07 0.31 10.87
CA ASP A 142 -3.75 1.15 9.89
C ASP A 142 -5.09 0.50 9.57
N GLN A 143 -6.18 1.16 9.96
CA GLN A 143 -7.53 0.62 9.83
C GLN A 143 -8.38 1.53 8.94
N PHE A 144 -9.07 0.92 7.98
CA PHE A 144 -9.99 1.63 7.10
C PHE A 144 -11.16 2.17 7.93
N LEU A 145 -11.36 3.49 7.89
CA LEU A 145 -12.39 4.17 8.66
C LEU A 145 -13.66 4.32 7.82
N CYS A 146 -13.58 4.98 6.66
CA CYS A 146 -14.71 5.13 5.78
C CYS A 146 -14.30 5.59 4.37
N LEU A 147 -15.26 5.55 3.45
CA LEU A 147 -15.17 6.11 2.11
C LEU A 147 -16.30 7.11 1.95
N ILE A 148 -15.98 8.39 1.78
CA ILE A 148 -16.95 9.48 1.68
C ILE A 148 -17.08 9.89 0.21
N PRO A 149 -18.27 9.76 -0.42
CA PRO A 149 -18.46 10.28 -1.77
C PRO A 149 -18.42 11.80 -1.73
N ILE A 150 -17.63 12.39 -2.63
CA ILE A 150 -17.47 13.83 -2.75
C ILE A 150 -17.73 14.28 -4.19
N VAL A 151 -18.34 15.45 -4.32
CA VAL A 151 -18.55 16.11 -5.62
C VAL A 151 -17.52 17.23 -5.81
N ASP A 152 -17.28 18.00 -4.75
CA ASP A 152 -16.30 19.07 -4.72
C ASP A 152 -14.99 18.60 -4.05
N GLY A 153 -13.87 18.72 -4.77
CA GLY A 153 -12.52 18.39 -4.31
C GLY A 153 -11.74 19.59 -3.76
N THR A 154 -12.41 20.72 -3.48
CA THR A 154 -11.75 21.86 -2.83
C THR A 154 -11.35 21.51 -1.39
N ALA A 155 -10.24 22.08 -0.92
CA ALA A 155 -9.74 21.86 0.44
C ALA A 155 -10.83 22.08 1.52
N THR A 156 -11.67 23.10 1.35
CA THR A 156 -12.78 23.39 2.27
C THR A 156 -13.85 22.31 2.25
N ALA A 157 -14.26 21.83 1.07
CA ALA A 157 -15.27 20.77 0.96
C ALA A 157 -14.76 19.46 1.56
N LEU A 158 -13.50 19.09 1.30
CA LEU A 158 -12.86 17.92 1.88
C LEU A 158 -12.80 18.01 3.41
N HIS A 159 -12.40 19.17 3.93
CA HIS A 159 -12.33 19.40 5.36
C HIS A 159 -13.71 19.31 6.03
N ASN A 160 -14.74 19.91 5.43
CA ASN A 160 -16.10 19.83 5.94
C ASN A 160 -16.62 18.38 5.92
N ALA A 161 -16.35 17.62 4.85
CA ALA A 161 -16.73 16.21 4.78
C ALA A 161 -16.11 15.37 5.90
N CYS A 162 -14.82 15.60 6.21
CA CYS A 162 -14.17 14.95 7.35
C CYS A 162 -14.82 15.36 8.69
N LYS A 163 -15.11 16.65 8.89
CA LYS A 163 -15.74 17.17 10.11
C LYS A 163 -17.13 16.61 10.31
N GLU A 164 -17.96 16.62 9.29
CA GLU A 164 -19.31 16.02 9.32
C GLU A 164 -19.25 14.54 9.69
N TYR A 165 -18.26 13.81 9.18
CA TYR A 165 -18.04 12.42 9.57
C TYR A 165 -17.65 12.29 11.05
N PHE A 166 -16.68 13.08 11.53
CA PHE A 166 -16.26 13.03 12.92
C PHE A 166 -17.39 13.43 13.89
N ASP A 167 -18.15 14.48 13.55
CA ASP A 167 -19.28 14.95 14.35
C ASP A 167 -20.39 13.89 14.41
N LYS A 168 -20.71 13.26 13.27
CA LYS A 168 -21.71 12.19 13.20
C LYS A 168 -21.34 10.99 14.08
N GLU A 169 -20.07 10.60 14.07
CA GLU A 169 -19.56 9.46 14.86
C GLU A 169 -19.11 9.87 16.27
N ASN A 170 -19.32 11.14 16.66
CA ASN A 170 -18.91 11.72 17.95
C ASN A 170 -17.41 11.54 18.27
N ILE A 171 -16.55 11.63 17.26
CA ILE A 171 -15.10 11.52 17.43
C ILE A 171 -14.53 12.91 17.80
N PRO A 172 -13.91 13.08 18.99
CA PRO A 172 -13.29 14.33 19.41
C PRO A 172 -11.92 14.50 18.73
N TYR A 173 -11.94 14.70 17.40
CA TYR A 173 -10.74 14.71 16.58
C TYR A 173 -9.77 15.85 16.94
N LYS A 174 -10.27 16.97 17.47
CA LYS A 174 -9.42 18.10 17.86
C LYS A 174 -8.48 17.77 19.01
N GLU A 175 -8.95 16.92 19.92
CA GLU A 175 -8.21 16.48 21.08
C GLU A 175 -7.40 15.21 20.77
N ASN A 176 -7.95 14.29 19.97
CA ASN A 176 -7.40 12.95 19.79
C ASN A 176 -6.56 12.76 18.52
N MET A 177 -6.74 13.58 17.50
CA MET A 177 -5.94 13.48 16.29
C MET A 177 -4.58 14.16 16.49
N ILE A 178 -3.52 13.34 16.50
CA ILE A 178 -2.14 13.79 16.72
C ILE A 178 -1.32 13.82 15.43
N GLY A 179 -1.82 13.22 14.35
CA GLY A 179 -1.14 13.22 13.06
C GLY A 179 -2.08 13.26 11.87
N PHE A 180 -1.58 13.79 10.76
CA PHE A 180 -2.29 13.88 9.48
C PHE A 180 -1.34 13.57 8.32
N ALA A 181 -1.76 12.70 7.41
CA ALA A 181 -1.03 12.37 6.20
C ALA A 181 -1.97 12.28 4.99
N ALA A 182 -1.46 12.73 3.83
CA ALA A 182 -2.20 12.70 2.58
C ALA A 182 -1.23 12.81 1.39
N ASP A 183 -1.77 12.74 0.17
CA ASP A 183 -0.98 13.02 -1.02
C ASP A 183 -0.43 14.46 -1.02
N GLY A 184 0.52 14.72 -1.91
CA GLY A 184 1.18 16.03 -2.02
C GLY A 184 0.45 17.00 -2.95
N ALA A 185 -0.79 16.75 -3.35
CA ALA A 185 -1.54 17.67 -4.19
C ALA A 185 -1.81 18.99 -3.44
N ASN A 186 -1.96 20.10 -4.19
CA ASN A 186 -2.15 21.41 -3.58
C ASN A 186 -3.40 21.48 -2.68
N THR A 187 -4.48 20.79 -3.05
CA THR A 187 -5.71 20.71 -2.25
C THR A 187 -5.53 19.94 -0.95
N MET A 188 -4.64 18.95 -0.91
CA MET A 188 -4.39 18.09 0.25
C MET A 188 -3.30 18.65 1.18
N PHE A 189 -2.20 19.15 0.60
CA PHE A 189 -0.97 19.50 1.31
C PHE A 189 -0.27 20.79 0.83
N GLY A 190 -1.01 21.66 0.13
CA GLY A 190 -0.55 23.00 -0.26
C GLY A 190 -0.26 23.90 0.95
N SER A 191 0.59 24.92 0.77
CA SER A 191 1.08 25.79 1.84
C SER A 191 0.10 26.84 2.34
N HIS A 192 -0.90 27.20 1.55
CA HIS A 192 -1.80 28.34 1.84
C HIS A 192 -3.22 27.93 2.20
N HIS A 193 -3.85 27.12 1.35
CA HIS A 193 -5.23 26.68 1.51
C HIS A 193 -5.39 25.24 1.06
N SER A 194 -5.14 24.32 1.98
CA SER A 194 -5.20 22.87 1.80
C SER A 194 -5.86 22.18 2.99
N LEU A 195 -6.24 20.93 2.80
CA LEU A 195 -6.80 20.09 3.87
C LEU A 195 -5.84 20.04 5.08
N SER A 196 -4.53 19.89 4.84
CA SER A 196 -3.53 19.90 5.91
C SER A 196 -3.47 21.23 6.65
N THR A 197 -3.51 22.38 5.94
CA THR A 197 -3.45 23.69 6.61
C THR A 197 -4.72 23.97 7.41
N LEU A 198 -5.88 23.50 6.93
CA LEU A 198 -7.15 23.65 7.65
C LEU A 198 -7.13 22.87 8.96
N PHE A 199 -6.69 21.60 8.95
CA PHE A 199 -6.53 20.84 10.18
C PHE A 199 -5.45 21.40 11.11
N ALA A 200 -4.31 21.86 10.58
CA ALA A 200 -3.26 22.46 11.39
C ALA A 200 -3.71 23.76 12.10
N ASN A 201 -4.61 24.53 11.48
CA ASN A 201 -5.20 25.72 12.11
C ASN A 201 -6.12 25.35 13.29
N GLU A 202 -6.81 24.22 13.23
CA GLU A 202 -7.69 23.74 14.30
C GLU A 202 -6.92 22.96 15.39
N ILE A 203 -5.80 22.31 15.03
CA ILE A 203 -5.02 21.43 15.90
C ILE A 203 -3.53 21.85 15.82
N PRO A 204 -3.07 22.78 16.68
CA PRO A 204 -1.73 23.37 16.57
C PRO A 204 -0.55 22.39 16.74
N HIS A 205 -0.79 21.23 17.37
CA HIS A 205 0.24 20.22 17.65
C HIS A 205 0.20 19.04 16.67
N LEU A 206 -0.54 19.18 15.56
CA LEU A 206 -0.74 18.12 14.58
C LEU A 206 0.56 17.81 13.83
N PHE A 207 1.02 16.56 13.91
CA PHE A 207 2.14 16.09 13.10
C PHE A 207 1.70 15.87 11.64
N MET A 208 2.30 16.58 10.70
CA MET A 208 1.92 16.49 9.28
C MET A 208 2.95 15.75 8.45
N MET A 209 2.51 14.77 7.64
CA MET A 209 3.36 14.00 6.75
C MET A 209 2.81 13.97 5.31
N LYS A 210 3.59 14.46 4.35
CA LYS A 210 3.30 14.28 2.93
C LYS A 210 3.55 12.85 2.49
N CYS A 211 2.77 12.37 1.52
CA CYS A 211 3.01 11.08 0.90
C CYS A 211 4.42 10.98 0.32
N ILE A 212 5.21 10.08 0.89
CA ILE A 212 6.60 9.79 0.48
C ILE A 212 6.61 9.24 -0.94
N CYS A 213 5.66 8.37 -1.29
CA CYS A 213 5.56 7.79 -2.62
C CYS A 213 5.28 8.85 -3.69
N HIS A 214 4.39 9.81 -3.40
CA HIS A 214 4.15 10.95 -4.29
C HIS A 214 5.40 11.81 -4.43
N SER A 215 6.11 12.05 -3.32
CA SER A 215 7.36 12.82 -3.31
C SER A 215 8.44 12.16 -4.19
N PHE A 216 8.65 10.84 -4.06
CA PHE A 216 9.56 10.10 -4.93
C PHE A 216 9.13 10.13 -6.40
N HIS A 217 7.82 10.03 -6.67
CA HIS A 217 7.30 10.17 -8.02
C HIS A 217 7.64 11.54 -8.62
N LEU A 218 7.44 12.62 -7.86
CA LEU A 218 7.78 13.98 -8.29
C LEU A 218 9.28 14.14 -8.53
N CYS A 219 10.13 13.64 -7.64
CA CYS A 219 11.59 13.63 -7.85
C CYS A 219 11.96 12.94 -9.17
N ALA A 220 11.44 11.73 -9.40
CA ALA A 220 11.72 10.99 -10.64
C ALA A 220 11.15 11.71 -11.87
N SER A 221 9.95 12.29 -11.77
CA SER A 221 9.30 13.04 -12.85
C SER A 221 10.12 14.29 -13.23
N TYR A 222 10.58 15.06 -12.24
CA TYR A 222 11.44 16.22 -12.48
C TYR A 222 12.80 15.83 -13.05
N ALA A 223 13.42 14.75 -12.58
CA ALA A 223 14.64 14.24 -13.18
C ALA A 223 14.44 13.77 -14.64
N CYS A 224 13.30 13.16 -14.97
CA CYS A 224 13.00 12.80 -16.35
C CYS A 224 12.85 14.04 -17.25
N LYS A 225 12.31 15.15 -16.74
CA LYS A 225 12.19 16.41 -17.50
C LYS A 225 13.53 17.05 -17.86
N THR A 226 14.63 16.68 -17.17
CA THR A 226 15.98 17.15 -17.55
C THR A 226 16.58 16.31 -18.67
N LEU A 227 16.02 15.13 -18.98
CA LEU A 227 16.43 14.33 -20.11
C LEU A 227 15.86 14.91 -21.42
N PRO A 228 16.52 14.66 -22.57
CA PRO A 228 15.96 15.03 -23.86
C PRO A 228 14.59 14.39 -24.07
N ARG A 229 13.58 15.21 -24.42
CA ARG A 229 12.21 14.73 -24.68
C ARG A 229 12.15 13.58 -25.70
N GLY A 230 13.06 13.58 -26.67
CA GLY A 230 13.16 12.55 -27.70
C GLY A 230 13.28 11.12 -27.15
N VAL A 231 13.79 10.93 -25.93
CA VAL A 231 13.85 9.59 -25.30
C VAL A 231 12.45 9.12 -24.89
N GLU A 232 11.66 9.99 -24.28
CA GLU A 232 10.27 9.67 -23.91
C GLU A 232 9.38 9.56 -25.14
N ASP A 233 9.56 10.46 -26.12
CA ASP A 233 8.83 10.43 -27.39
C ASP A 233 9.12 9.14 -28.15
N PHE A 234 10.38 8.72 -28.24
CA PHE A 234 10.76 7.44 -28.85
C PHE A 234 10.06 6.25 -28.18
N ALA A 235 10.02 6.22 -26.84
CA ALA A 235 9.34 5.16 -26.11
C ALA A 235 7.82 5.12 -26.42
N ARG A 236 7.17 6.29 -26.56
CA ARG A 236 5.77 6.39 -26.98
C ARG A 236 5.59 5.95 -28.43
N ASP A 237 6.49 6.36 -29.32
CA ASP A 237 6.43 6.06 -30.74
C ASP A 237 6.58 4.56 -31.02
N VAL A 238 7.51 3.87 -30.34
CA VAL A 238 7.66 2.42 -30.47
C VAL A 238 6.38 1.70 -30.02
N TYR A 239 5.81 2.10 -28.88
CA TYR A 239 4.54 1.55 -28.43
C TYR A 239 3.42 1.77 -29.47
N ASN A 240 3.26 3.01 -29.95
CA ASN A 240 2.22 3.38 -30.91
C ASN A 240 2.41 2.68 -32.26
N TYR A 241 3.66 2.50 -32.70
CA TYR A 241 3.98 1.78 -33.92
C TYR A 241 3.55 0.32 -33.82
N ILE A 242 3.89 -0.38 -32.73
CA ILE A 242 3.59 -1.81 -32.62
C ILE A 242 2.12 -2.07 -32.29
N GLN A 243 1.54 -1.37 -31.31
CA GLN A 243 0.20 -1.68 -30.78
C GLN A 243 -0.94 -1.29 -31.72
N ASN A 244 -0.75 -0.29 -32.59
CA ASN A 244 -1.82 0.18 -33.49
C ASN A 244 -1.92 -0.65 -34.79
N SER A 245 -1.26 -1.81 -34.90
CA SER A 245 -1.39 -2.70 -36.05
C SER A 245 -1.39 -4.16 -35.62
N PRO A 246 -2.46 -4.92 -35.95
CA PRO A 246 -2.50 -6.36 -35.68
C PRO A 246 -1.35 -7.12 -36.33
N LYS A 247 -0.94 -6.71 -37.54
CA LYS A 247 0.20 -7.31 -38.24
C LYS A 247 1.50 -7.10 -37.45
N ARG A 248 1.83 -5.85 -37.10
CA ARG A 248 3.06 -5.54 -36.35
C ARG A 248 3.08 -6.19 -34.96
N LEU A 249 1.91 -6.28 -34.32
CA LEU A 249 1.79 -7.00 -33.04
C LEU A 249 2.04 -8.51 -33.21
N GLY A 250 1.53 -9.11 -34.28
CA GLY A 250 1.82 -10.51 -34.63
C GLY A 250 3.30 -10.73 -34.95
N ASP A 251 3.90 -9.86 -35.77
CA ASP A 251 5.33 -9.90 -36.09
C ASP A 251 6.17 -9.78 -34.80
N TYR A 252 5.83 -8.87 -33.90
CA TYR A 252 6.50 -8.72 -32.60
C TYR A 252 6.41 -9.97 -31.72
N GLN A 253 5.27 -10.68 -31.72
CA GLN A 253 5.14 -11.96 -31.02
C GLN A 253 6.02 -13.06 -31.64
N GLN A 254 6.11 -13.10 -32.97
CA GLN A 254 6.98 -14.03 -33.68
C GLN A 254 8.46 -13.76 -33.39
N PHE A 255 8.88 -12.49 -33.39
CA PHE A 255 10.26 -12.11 -33.03
C PHE A 255 10.62 -12.49 -31.60
N GLN A 256 9.72 -12.28 -30.63
CA GLN A 256 9.95 -12.73 -29.25
C GLN A 256 10.12 -14.25 -29.17
N SER A 257 9.31 -15.01 -29.91
CA SER A 257 9.43 -16.48 -29.96
C SER A 257 10.74 -16.93 -30.64
N PHE A 258 11.14 -16.25 -31.71
CA PHE A 258 12.38 -16.53 -32.42
C PHE A 258 13.63 -16.28 -31.56
N LEU A 259 13.59 -15.25 -30.71
CA LEU A 259 14.69 -14.90 -29.79
C LEU A 259 14.63 -15.63 -28.44
N ASP A 260 13.70 -16.57 -28.27
CA ASP A 260 13.42 -17.27 -27.00
C ASP A 260 13.19 -16.32 -25.81
N ILE A 261 12.53 -15.18 -26.09
CA ILE A 261 12.16 -14.19 -25.08
C ILE A 261 10.75 -14.52 -24.59
N LYS A 262 10.56 -14.54 -23.27
CA LYS A 262 9.24 -14.69 -22.65
C LYS A 262 8.26 -13.66 -23.25
N PRO A 263 7.15 -14.10 -23.87
CA PRO A 263 6.20 -13.19 -24.50
C PRO A 263 5.68 -12.15 -23.49
N HIS A 264 5.81 -10.88 -23.86
CA HIS A 264 5.28 -9.78 -23.08
C HIS A 264 4.67 -8.71 -23.99
N LYS A 265 3.92 -7.80 -23.37
CA LYS A 265 3.32 -6.66 -24.05
C LYS A 265 4.17 -5.43 -23.79
N LEU A 266 4.36 -4.59 -24.80
CA LEU A 266 4.89 -3.25 -24.58
C LEU A 266 3.95 -2.45 -23.67
N LEU A 267 4.53 -1.55 -22.89
CA LEU A 267 3.79 -0.66 -22.00
C LEU A 267 3.78 0.74 -22.58
N HIS A 268 2.68 1.46 -22.33
CA HIS A 268 2.60 2.89 -22.60
C HIS A 268 2.95 3.67 -21.31
N PRO A 269 3.74 4.75 -21.39
CA PRO A 269 3.93 5.65 -20.26
C PRO A 269 2.57 6.21 -19.79
N ALA A 270 2.11 5.80 -18.62
CA ALA A 270 0.84 6.23 -18.08
C ALA A 270 1.03 7.46 -17.19
N GLN A 271 0.27 8.54 -17.43
CA GLN A 271 0.31 9.75 -16.61
C GLN A 271 -0.20 9.51 -15.19
N THR A 272 -1.18 8.62 -15.02
CA THR A 272 -1.82 8.33 -13.72
C THR A 272 -1.08 7.27 -12.89
N ARG A 273 -0.05 6.62 -13.44
CA ARG A 273 0.73 5.62 -12.72
C ARG A 273 2.11 6.17 -12.41
N TRP A 274 2.43 6.27 -11.13
CA TRP A 274 3.75 6.71 -10.69
C TRP A 274 4.84 5.78 -11.24
N LEU A 275 5.95 6.39 -11.65
CA LEU A 275 7.14 5.69 -12.11
C LEU A 275 6.88 4.77 -13.34
N SER A 276 5.90 5.12 -14.18
CA SER A 276 5.49 4.30 -15.34
C SER A 276 6.53 4.21 -16.45
N LEU A 277 7.48 5.15 -16.54
CA LEU A 277 8.48 5.17 -17.61
C LEU A 277 9.53 4.05 -17.47
N LEU A 278 9.98 3.74 -16.25
CA LEU A 278 10.97 2.68 -16.00
C LEU A 278 10.54 1.31 -16.56
N PRO A 279 9.32 0.79 -16.27
CA PRO A 279 8.89 -0.48 -16.83
C PRO A 279 8.64 -0.42 -18.34
N VAL A 280 8.40 0.76 -18.93
CA VAL A 280 8.33 0.94 -20.39
C VAL A 280 9.73 0.73 -20.99
N VAL A 281 10.73 1.45 -20.47
CA VAL A 281 12.12 1.35 -20.95
C VAL A 281 12.67 -0.08 -20.80
N LYS A 282 12.32 -0.80 -19.72
CA LYS A 282 12.74 -2.20 -19.53
C LYS A 282 12.12 -3.19 -20.54
N ARG A 283 11.05 -2.82 -21.22
CA ARG A 283 10.34 -3.68 -22.18
C ARG A 283 10.62 -3.32 -23.64
N LEU A 284 11.28 -2.19 -23.88
CA LEU A 284 11.91 -1.88 -25.16
C LEU A 284 13.18 -2.71 -25.30
#